data_AF-A0A2T5BBC0-F1
#
_entry.id   AF-A0A2T5BBC0-F1
#
_cell.length_a   1.000
_cell.length_b   1.000
_cell.length_c   1.000
_cell.angle_alpha   90.00
_cell.angle_beta   90.00
_cell.angle_gamma   90.00
#
_symmetry.space_group_name_H-M   'P 1'
#
loop_
_entity.id
_entity.type
_entity.pdbx_description
1 polymer ?
#
loop_
_entity_poly.entity_id
_entity_poly.type
_entity_poly.pdbx_seq_one_letter_code
_entity_poly.pdbx_strand_id
1 'polypeptide(L)'
;MSAASVTVSHASSTAPIPFPMARRTGIVRRCAAELEALHGEPALRYWRAECRKLANELAALGCDEAEMRLQVLDFQDEVQCELRRRHEARAARAARGESGLA
;
A
#
# COMPACT_ATOMS: atom_id res chain seq x y z
N MET A 1 -47.03 17.49 -9.77
CA MET A 1 -45.99 16.70 -10.47
C MET A 1 -44.65 17.08 -9.81
N SER A 2 -44.27 16.50 -8.68
CA SER A 2 -43.49 15.26 -8.46
C SER A 2 -42.10 15.23 -9.13
N ALA A 3 -41.06 15.25 -8.29
CA ALA A 3 -39.89 14.36 -8.36
C ALA A 3 -39.12 14.48 -7.03
N ALA A 4 -39.44 13.62 -6.06
CA ALA A 4 -38.62 13.43 -4.86
C ALA A 4 -37.43 12.54 -5.25
N SER A 5 -36.22 13.08 -5.14
CA SER A 5 -35.00 12.29 -5.36
C SER A 5 -34.79 11.37 -4.16
N VAL A 6 -34.67 10.07 -4.46
CA VAL A 6 -34.37 8.99 -3.53
C VAL A 6 -32.96 9.19 -2.96
N THR A 7 -32.86 9.31 -1.64
CA THR A 7 -31.59 9.22 -0.92
C THR A 7 -31.34 7.76 -0.58
N VAL A 8 -30.31 7.15 -1.20
CA VAL A 8 -29.81 5.84 -0.76
C VAL A 8 -28.87 6.08 0.43
N SER A 9 -29.34 5.75 1.63
CA SER A 9 -28.51 5.69 2.84
C SER A 9 -27.87 4.31 2.94
N HIS A 10 -26.58 4.21 2.67
CA HIS A 10 -25.82 2.97 2.86
C HIS A 10 -25.37 2.88 4.32
N ALA A 11 -26.17 2.18 5.15
CA ALA A 11 -25.77 1.86 6.51
C ALA A 11 -24.81 0.66 6.48
N SER A 12 -23.51 0.92 6.35
CA SER A 12 -22.50 -0.12 6.59
C SER A 12 -22.32 -0.29 8.09
N SER A 13 -22.90 -1.38 8.61
CA SER A 13 -22.57 -1.91 9.93
C SER A 13 -21.09 -2.26 9.97
N THR A 14 -20.28 -1.42 10.62
CA THR A 14 -18.86 -1.69 10.87
C THR A 14 -18.74 -2.72 11.99
N ALA A 15 -18.90 -3.99 11.63
CA ALA A 15 -18.18 -5.03 12.35
C ALA A 15 -16.70 -4.89 11.93
N PRO A 16 -15.76 -4.67 12.86
CA PRO A 16 -14.34 -4.61 12.50
C PRO A 16 -13.92 -6.01 12.05
N ILE A 17 -13.87 -6.25 10.74
CA ILE A 17 -13.27 -7.47 10.19
C ILE A 17 -11.77 -7.34 10.47
N PRO A 18 -11.16 -8.16 11.36
CA PRO A 18 -9.72 -8.12 11.58
C PRO A 18 -9.03 -8.94 10.47
N PHE A 19 -9.27 -8.58 9.20
CA PHE A 19 -8.73 -9.24 8.00
C PHE A 19 -9.19 -8.41 6.78
N PRO A 20 -8.38 -7.55 6.13
CA PRO A 20 -7.22 -7.88 5.28
C PRO A 20 -6.01 -6.93 5.48
N MET A 21 -6.12 -5.96 6.40
CA MET A 21 -5.15 -4.88 6.61
C MET A 21 -3.83 -5.40 7.22
N ALA A 22 -3.88 -6.31 8.18
CA ALA A 22 -2.65 -6.90 8.77
C ALA A 22 -1.84 -7.72 7.75
N ARG A 23 -2.52 -8.44 6.85
CA ARG A 23 -1.88 -9.13 5.72
C ARG A 23 -1.27 -8.13 4.74
N ARG A 24 -1.95 -7.01 4.45
CA ARG A 24 -1.40 -5.91 3.63
C ARG A 24 -0.15 -5.30 4.27
N THR A 25 -0.16 -4.98 5.55
CA THR A 25 1.01 -4.40 6.23
C THR A 25 2.25 -5.32 6.16
N GLY A 26 2.06 -6.64 6.29
CA GLY A 26 3.16 -7.61 6.12
C GLY A 26 3.74 -7.62 4.70
N ILE A 27 2.87 -7.59 3.69
CA ILE A 27 3.26 -7.52 2.27
C ILE A 27 3.97 -6.20 1.97
N VAL A 28 3.42 -5.09 2.45
CA VAL A 28 3.99 -3.74 2.31
C VAL A 28 5.40 -3.68 2.88
N ARG A 29 5.59 -4.17 4.11
CA ARG A 29 6.91 -4.20 4.76
C ARG A 29 7.92 -5.06 4.00
N ARG A 30 7.49 -6.22 3.48
CA ARG A 30 8.34 -7.11 2.69
C ARG A 30 8.71 -6.45 1.35
N CYS A 31 7.74 -5.90 0.63
CA CYS A 31 7.98 -5.22 -0.64
C CYS A 31 8.93 -4.04 -0.46
N ALA A 32 8.74 -3.22 0.58
CA ALA A 32 9.65 -2.13 0.89
C ALA A 32 11.08 -2.65 1.23
N ALA A 33 11.23 -3.84 1.80
CA ALA A 33 12.55 -4.39 2.12
C ALA A 33 13.25 -4.91 0.85
N GLU A 34 12.50 -5.60 -0.01
CA GLU A 34 13.02 -6.09 -1.29
C GLU A 34 13.35 -4.92 -2.24
N LEU A 35 12.53 -3.86 -2.25
CA LEU A 35 12.80 -2.62 -2.99
C LEU A 35 13.96 -1.80 -2.43
N GLU A 36 14.25 -1.89 -1.14
CA GLU A 36 15.48 -1.29 -0.57
C GLU A 36 16.73 -2.09 -0.93
N ALA A 37 16.60 -3.40 -1.17
CA ALA A 37 17.72 -4.27 -1.56
C ALA A 37 17.99 -4.25 -3.08
N LEU A 38 16.94 -4.05 -3.88
CA LEU A 38 17.03 -3.95 -5.33
C LEU A 38 17.11 -2.49 -5.77
N HIS A 39 17.97 -2.20 -6.74
CA HIS A 39 18.12 -0.84 -7.27
C HIS A 39 18.02 -0.83 -8.80
N GLY A 40 17.44 0.23 -9.36
CA GLY A 40 17.31 0.41 -10.80
C GLY A 40 16.31 -0.54 -11.46
N GLU A 41 16.66 -1.05 -12.63
CA GLU A 41 15.76 -1.87 -13.47
C GLU A 41 15.21 -3.15 -12.78
N PRO A 42 16.00 -3.91 -11.98
CA PRO A 42 15.48 -5.02 -11.19
C PRO A 42 14.36 -4.63 -10.21
N ALA A 43 14.48 -3.48 -9.55
CA ALA A 43 13.48 -2.99 -8.60
C ALA A 43 12.17 -2.62 -9.31
N LEU A 44 12.26 -1.95 -10.46
CA LEU A 44 11.10 -1.61 -11.29
C LEU A 44 10.39 -2.86 -11.80
N ARG A 45 11.15 -3.88 -12.21
CA ARG A 45 10.58 -5.16 -12.67
C ARG A 45 9.85 -5.90 -11.56
N TYR A 46 10.46 -5.98 -10.38
CA TYR A 46 9.83 -6.54 -9.18
C TYR A 46 8.55 -5.79 -8.84
N TRP A 47 8.60 -4.46 -8.81
CA TRP A 47 7.44 -3.62 -8.49
C TRP A 47 6.27 -3.83 -9.45
N ARG A 48 6.55 -3.86 -10.76
CA ARG A 48 5.53 -4.16 -11.76
C ARG A 48 4.94 -5.57 -11.60
N ALA A 49 5.73 -6.54 -11.17
CA ALA A 49 5.24 -7.90 -10.91
C ALA A 49 4.30 -7.93 -9.69
N GLU A 50 4.65 -7.27 -8.59
CA GLU A 50 3.80 -7.18 -7.40
C GLU A 50 2.48 -6.44 -7.67
N CYS A 51 2.51 -5.32 -8.39
CA CYS A 51 1.29 -4.62 -8.79
C CYS A 51 0.37 -5.50 -9.67
N ARG A 52 0.93 -6.28 -10.60
CA ARG A 52 0.16 -7.21 -11.43
C ARG A 52 -0.43 -8.36 -10.61
N LYS A 53 0.33 -8.88 -9.65
CA LYS A 53 -0.15 -9.92 -8.75
C LYS A 53 -1.34 -9.42 -7.91
N LEU A 54 -1.24 -8.21 -7.37
CA LEU A 54 -2.34 -7.58 -6.64
C LEU A 54 -3.58 -7.39 -7.53
N ALA A 55 -3.40 -6.88 -8.75
CA ALA A 55 -4.50 -6.74 -9.70
C ALA A 55 -5.16 -8.09 -10.02
N ASN A 56 -4.37 -9.15 -10.21
CA ASN A 56 -4.89 -10.50 -10.43
C ASN A 56 -5.65 -11.05 -9.20
N GLU A 57 -5.15 -10.82 -7.99
CA GLU A 57 -5.85 -11.19 -6.75
C GLU A 57 -7.20 -10.46 -6.63
N LEU A 58 -7.24 -9.17 -6.97
CA LEU A 58 -8.47 -8.36 -6.95
C LEU A 58 -9.46 -8.78 -8.05
N ALA A 59 -8.95 -9.08 -9.25
CA ALA A 59 -9.77 -9.59 -10.36
C ALA A 59 -10.39 -10.95 -10.03
N ALA A 60 -9.62 -11.84 -9.37
CA ALA A 60 -10.12 -13.14 -8.93
C ALA A 60 -11.24 -13.03 -7.86
N LEU A 61 -11.27 -11.93 -7.11
CA LEU A 61 -12.33 -11.62 -6.14
C LEU A 61 -13.58 -10.98 -6.78
N GLY A 62 -13.56 -10.74 -8.10
CA GLY A 62 -14.67 -10.11 -8.82
C GLY A 62 -14.80 -8.62 -8.57
N CYS A 63 -13.72 -7.95 -8.17
CA CYS A 63 -13.70 -6.52 -7.90
C CYS A 63 -13.87 -5.71 -9.20
N ASP A 64 -14.64 -4.62 -9.15
CA ASP A 64 -14.80 -3.71 -10.28
C ASP A 64 -13.44 -3.07 -10.65
N GLU A 65 -13.22 -2.73 -11.91
CA GLU A 65 -12.00 -2.07 -12.36
C GLU A 65 -11.71 -0.77 -11.62
N ALA A 66 -12.76 0.02 -11.32
CA ALA A 66 -12.61 1.27 -10.56
C ALA A 66 -12.11 1.01 -9.13
N GLU A 67 -12.68 0.00 -8.47
CA GLU A 67 -12.28 -0.37 -7.11
C GLU A 67 -10.89 -1.03 -7.10
N MET A 68 -10.60 -1.90 -8.07
CA MET A 68 -9.26 -2.48 -8.25
C MET A 68 -8.19 -1.40 -8.42
N ARG A 69 -8.47 -0.35 -9.19
CA ARG A 69 -7.55 0.78 -9.38
C ARG A 69 -7.29 1.51 -8.07
N LEU A 70 -8.33 1.80 -7.29
CA LEU A 70 -8.20 2.44 -5.98
C LEU A 70 -7.36 1.58 -5.03
N GLN A 71 -7.67 0.29 -4.95
CA GLN A 71 -6.96 -0.66 -4.08
C GLN A 71 -5.47 -0.79 -4.46
N VAL A 72 -5.14 -0.75 -5.76
CA VAL A 72 -3.76 -0.71 -6.23
C VAL A 72 -3.08 0.60 -5.85
N LEU A 73 -3.75 1.76 -6.01
CA LEU A 73 -3.19 3.05 -5.61
C LEU A 73 -2.90 3.13 -4.12
N ASP A 74 -3.84 2.68 -3.28
CA ASP A 74 -3.67 2.62 -1.82
C ASP A 74 -2.47 1.74 -1.44
N PHE A 75 -2.33 0.57 -2.08
CA PHE A 75 -1.18 -0.30 -1.85
C PHE A 75 0.14 0.37 -2.25
N GLN A 76 0.16 1.11 -3.36
CA GLN A 76 1.34 1.85 -3.78
C GLN A 76 1.71 2.92 -2.74
N ASP A 77 0.75 3.69 -2.23
CA ASP A 77 1.00 4.73 -1.23
C ASP A 77 1.52 4.14 0.09
N GLU A 78 0.95 3.02 0.55
CA GLU A 78 1.42 2.32 1.75
C GLU A 78 2.89 1.88 1.63
N VAL A 79 3.29 1.30 0.48
CA VAL A 79 4.68 0.90 0.21
C VAL A 79 5.61 2.10 0.16
N GLN A 80 5.20 3.18 -0.51
CA GLN A 80 6.02 4.39 -0.58
C GLN A 80 6.18 5.06 0.78
N CYS A 81 5.13 5.07 1.61
CA CYS A 81 5.20 5.55 2.99
C CYS A 81 6.17 4.72 3.83
N GLU A 82 6.13 3.39 3.73
CA GLU A 82 7.05 2.50 4.45
C GLU A 82 8.50 2.69 4.00
N LEU A 83 8.75 2.82 2.68
CA LEU A 83 10.08 3.12 2.13
C LEU A 83 10.63 4.44 2.68
N ARG A 84 9.82 5.50 2.64
CA ARG A 84 10.20 6.82 3.17
C ARG A 84 10.52 6.77 4.65
N ARG A 85 9.68 6.11 5.46
CA ARG A 85 9.91 5.92 6.90
C ARG A 85 11.25 5.23 7.17
N ARG A 86 11.61 4.21 6.39
CA ARG A 86 12.88 3.49 6.55
C ARG A 86 14.07 4.34 6.15
N HIS A 87 13.96 5.07 5.04
CA HIS A 87 14.99 6.01 4.61
C HIS A 87 15.24 7.08 5.68
N GLU A 88 14.18 7.71 6.21
CA GLU A 88 14.26 8.69 7.29
C GLU A 88 14.86 8.09 8.56
N ALA A 89 14.45 6.89 8.97
CA ALA A 89 15.01 6.19 10.12
C ALA A 89 16.51 5.91 9.95
N ARG A 90 16.96 5.59 8.73
CA ARG A 90 18.37 5.34 8.41
C ARG A 90 19.19 6.64 8.44
N ALA A 91 18.67 7.71 7.82
CA ALA A 91 19.28 9.04 7.86
C ALA A 91 19.41 9.57 9.29
N ALA A 92 18.37 9.40 10.12
CA ALA A 92 18.41 9.80 11.53
C ALA A 92 19.43 8.99 12.36
N ARG A 93 19.65 7.71 12.03
CA ARG A 93 20.70 6.89 12.66
C ARG A 93 22.10 7.35 12.25
N ALA A 94 22.30 7.67 10.97
CA ALA A 94 23.57 8.21 10.47
C ALA A 94 23.92 9.54 11.18
N ALA A 95 22.98 10.47 11.24
CA ALA A 95 23.17 11.76 11.94
C ALA A 95 23.53 11.59 13.42
N ARG A 96 22.94 10.61 14.13
CA ARG A 96 23.30 10.31 15.53
C ARG A 96 24.69 9.67 15.68
N GLY A 97 25.12 8.88 14.70
CA GLY A 97 26.46 8.27 14.70
C GLY A 97 27.56 9.30 14.43
N GLU A 98 27.28 10.31 13.60
CA GLU A 98 28.21 11.40 13.27
C GLU A 98 28.41 12.39 14.43
N SER A 99 27.43 12.54 15.33
CA SER A 99 27.58 13.36 16.56
C SER A 99 28.38 12.68 17.69
N GLY A 100 28.83 11.44 17.53
CA GLY A 100 29.59 10.70 18.55
C GLY A 100 31.12 10.81 18.44
N LEU A 101 31.64 11.55 17.45
CA LEU A 101 33.07 11.71 17.19
C LEU A 101 33.42 13.21 17.10
N ALA A 102 33.30 13.94 18.19
CA ALA A 102 33.84 15.29 18.36
C ALA A 102 34.25 15.52 19.81
#